data_AF-G9CIW1-F1
#
_entry.id   AF-G9CIW1-F1
#
_cell.length_a   1.000
_cell.length_b   1.000
_cell.length_c   1.000
_cell.angle_alpha   90.00
_cell.angle_beta   90.00
_cell.angle_gamma   90.00
#
_symmetry.space_group_name_H-M   'P 1'
#
loop_
_entity.id
_entity.type
_entity.pdbx_description
1 polymer ?
#
loop_
_entity_poly.entity_id
_entity_poly.type
_entity_poly.pdbx_seq_one_letter_code
_entity_poly.pdbx_strand_id
1 'polypeptide(L)'
;TPNNELSDKIYIMSVACKNNKKVTFRCTEKDLVGDVPEARYGHSIDVVYSRGKSVGVLFGGRSYMPSTQRTTEKWNSVADCLPHVFLVDFEFGCATSYILPELQDGLSFHVSIARNDTIYILGGHSLASNIRPANLYRIRVDLPLGTPAVNCTVLPGGISVSSAIVTQTNNDEFVIVGGYQLENQKRMVCSIVSLGDNRIEISEMETPDWTPDIKHSKIWFGSNMGNGTVFLGIPGDNKQAMSEAFYFYMLRCSEDNA
;
A
#
# COMPACT_ATOMS: atom_id res chain seq x y z
N THR A 1 6.77 8.72 -13.30
CA THR A 1 6.57 10.07 -13.86
C THR A 1 5.78 9.97 -15.15
N PRO A 2 5.26 11.07 -15.72
CA PRO A 2 4.53 11.02 -16.99
C PRO A 2 5.30 10.37 -18.15
N ASN A 3 6.64 10.42 -18.10
CA ASN A 3 7.54 9.81 -19.09
C ASN A 3 7.92 8.35 -18.74
N ASN A 4 7.17 7.71 -17.83
CA ASN A 4 7.43 6.36 -17.33
C ASN A 4 8.78 6.17 -16.61
N GLU A 5 9.42 7.24 -16.14
CA GLU A 5 10.57 7.12 -15.23
C GLU A 5 10.08 6.82 -13.80
N LEU A 6 10.88 6.11 -13.02
CA LEU A 6 10.59 5.88 -11.61
C LEU A 6 11.36 6.91 -10.78
N SER A 7 10.68 7.54 -9.82
CA SER A 7 11.32 8.45 -8.88
C SER A 7 11.80 7.67 -7.66
N ASP A 8 12.99 8.00 -7.19
CA ASP A 8 13.59 7.57 -5.91
C ASP A 8 13.50 8.65 -4.83
N LYS A 9 12.86 9.78 -5.13
CA LYS A 9 12.76 10.94 -4.24
C LYS A 9 11.62 10.77 -3.23
N ILE A 10 11.84 11.28 -2.02
CA ILE A 10 10.79 11.42 -1.01
C ILE A 10 10.27 12.85 -1.04
N TYR A 11 8.94 12.98 -1.03
CA TYR A 11 8.25 14.26 -0.96
C TYR A 11 7.44 14.33 0.32
N ILE A 12 7.76 15.29 1.18
CA ILE A 12 6.98 15.59 2.38
C ILE A 12 5.93 16.64 2.02
N MET A 13 4.68 16.21 1.99
CA MET A 13 3.52 17.06 1.71
C MET A 13 2.92 17.56 3.04
N SER A 14 2.81 18.88 3.19
CA SER A 14 2.25 19.51 4.40
C SER A 14 1.30 20.65 4.04
N VAL A 15 0.40 20.99 4.98
CA VAL A 15 -0.46 22.18 4.86
C VAL A 15 0.30 23.40 5.36
N ALA A 16 0.56 24.37 4.48
CA ALA A 16 1.26 25.59 4.84
C ALA A 16 0.32 26.64 5.44
N CYS A 17 -0.87 26.82 4.86
CA CYS A 17 -1.91 27.69 5.40
C CYS A 17 -3.30 27.33 4.86
N LYS A 18 -4.34 27.79 5.56
CA LYS A 18 -5.75 27.59 5.18
C LYS A 18 -6.54 28.87 5.42
N ASN A 19 -6.99 29.51 4.34
CA ASN A 19 -7.75 30.77 4.38
C ASN A 19 -9.06 30.59 3.61
N ASN A 20 -10.21 30.82 4.24
CA ASN A 20 -11.54 30.72 3.58
C ASN A 20 -11.72 29.43 2.74
N LYS A 21 -11.39 28.25 3.31
CA LYS A 21 -11.39 26.93 2.64
C LYS A 21 -10.38 26.76 1.49
N LYS A 22 -9.64 27.79 1.10
CA LYS A 22 -8.47 27.66 0.21
C LYS A 22 -7.28 27.15 1.02
N VAL A 23 -6.75 25.99 0.62
CA VAL A 23 -5.60 25.36 1.26
C VAL A 23 -4.37 25.57 0.39
N THR A 24 -3.27 26.04 0.98
CA THR A 24 -1.97 26.08 0.33
C THR A 24 -1.13 24.94 0.89
N PHE A 25 -0.65 24.06 0.00
CA PHE A 25 0.25 22.97 0.37
C PHE A 25 1.70 23.39 0.16
N ARG A 26 2.59 22.80 0.96
CA ARG A 26 4.04 22.85 0.76
C ARG A 26 4.53 21.43 0.54
N CYS A 27 5.16 21.22 -0.61
CA CYS A 27 5.90 20.01 -0.94
C CYS A 27 7.38 20.30 -0.73
N THR A 28 8.05 19.52 0.11
CA THR A 28 9.51 19.57 0.24
C THR A 28 10.09 18.24 -0.20
N GLU A 29 10.97 18.28 -1.19
CA GLU A 29 11.81 17.14 -1.55
C GLU A 29 12.80 16.88 -0.42
N LYS A 30 12.89 15.63 0.02
CA LYS A 30 13.84 15.16 1.02
C LYS A 30 14.78 14.18 0.33
N ASP A 31 16.04 14.58 0.21
CA ASP A 31 17.08 13.68 -0.25
C ASP A 31 17.35 12.59 0.79
N LEU A 32 17.59 11.38 0.28
CA LEU A 32 17.96 10.24 1.09
C LEU A 32 19.45 9.95 0.96
N VAL A 33 20.05 9.50 2.06
CA VAL A 33 21.45 9.05 2.15
C VAL A 33 21.54 7.70 2.87
N GLY A 34 22.63 6.96 2.66
CA GLY A 34 22.81 5.61 3.22
C GLY A 34 22.34 4.53 2.24
N ASP A 35 21.61 3.54 2.75
CA ASP A 35 21.07 2.43 1.95
C ASP A 35 19.80 2.86 1.22
N VAL A 36 19.93 3.76 0.25
CA VAL A 36 18.79 4.31 -0.48
C VAL A 36 18.09 3.22 -1.30
N PRO A 37 16.77 3.00 -1.15
CA PRO A 37 16.05 2.04 -1.98
C PRO A 37 16.05 2.50 -3.44
N GLU A 38 16.21 1.56 -4.37
CA GLU A 38 16.05 1.87 -5.80
C GLU A 38 14.65 2.43 -6.12
N ALA A 39 14.58 3.24 -7.18
CA ALA A 39 13.35 3.80 -7.69
C ALA A 39 12.32 2.71 -8.02
N ARG A 40 11.13 2.80 -7.44
CA ARG A 40 10.14 1.73 -7.47
C ARG A 40 8.71 2.24 -7.35
N TYR A 41 7.74 1.42 -7.73
CA TYR A 41 6.30 1.68 -7.60
C TYR A 41 5.55 0.46 -7.06
N GLY A 42 4.33 0.66 -6.56
CA GLY A 42 3.56 -0.43 -5.94
C GLY A 42 4.18 -0.96 -4.64
N HIS A 43 5.06 -0.19 -4.00
CA HIS A 43 5.57 -0.43 -2.66
C HIS A 43 4.65 0.25 -1.63
N SER A 44 4.87 -0.03 -0.35
CA SER A 44 4.25 0.72 0.74
C SER A 44 5.30 1.45 1.57
N ILE A 45 4.88 2.53 2.22
CA ILE A 45 5.65 3.22 3.25
C ILE A 45 4.70 3.63 4.37
N ASP A 46 5.03 3.27 5.60
CA ASP A 46 4.26 3.61 6.79
C ASP A 46 5.16 4.19 7.87
N VAL A 47 4.58 5.00 8.77
CA VAL A 47 5.30 5.56 9.92
C VAL A 47 4.98 4.73 11.15
N VAL A 48 6.01 4.30 11.86
CA VAL A 48 5.89 3.64 13.17
C VAL A 48 6.47 4.51 14.27
N TYR A 49 5.96 4.31 15.48
CA TYR A 49 6.33 5.04 16.68
C TYR A 49 6.82 4.06 17.75
N SER A 50 8.05 4.24 18.21
CA SER A 50 8.65 3.40 19.24
C SER A 50 9.46 4.26 20.21
N ARG A 51 9.20 4.10 21.52
CA ARG A 51 9.88 4.82 22.60
C ARG A 51 9.93 6.35 22.41
N GLY A 52 8.86 6.94 21.86
CA GLY A 52 8.76 8.38 21.61
C GLY A 52 9.48 8.87 20.35
N LYS A 53 10.08 7.98 19.55
CA LYS A 53 10.69 8.27 18.25
C LYS A 53 9.80 7.75 17.13
N SER A 54 9.92 8.33 15.94
CA SER A 54 9.23 7.83 14.74
C SER A 54 10.21 7.53 13.61
N VAL A 55 9.89 6.54 12.79
CA VAL A 55 10.65 6.19 11.60
C VAL A 55 9.71 5.73 10.48
N GLY A 56 10.04 6.03 9.23
CA GLY A 56 9.36 5.45 8.08
C GLY A 56 9.85 4.03 7.84
N VAL A 57 8.95 3.13 7.45
CA VAL A 57 9.26 1.75 7.07
C VAL A 57 8.76 1.54 5.67
N LEU A 58 9.68 1.31 4.73
CA LEU A 58 9.38 1.08 3.32
C LEU A 58 9.61 -0.38 2.97
N PHE A 59 8.66 -0.98 2.24
CA PHE A 59 8.74 -2.39 1.84
C PHE A 59 8.15 -2.66 0.46
N GLY A 60 8.80 -3.57 -0.27
CA GLY A 60 8.31 -4.15 -1.51
C GLY A 60 8.36 -3.22 -2.73
N GLY A 61 7.47 -3.47 -3.68
CA GLY A 61 7.33 -2.77 -4.94
C GLY A 61 8.00 -3.44 -6.12
N ARG A 62 7.91 -2.76 -7.27
CA ARG A 62 8.51 -3.14 -8.54
C ARG A 62 9.38 -2.03 -9.07
N SER A 63 10.42 -2.44 -9.78
CA SER A 63 11.33 -1.57 -10.51
C SER A 63 11.50 -2.10 -11.94
N TYR A 64 12.06 -1.27 -12.81
CA TYR A 64 12.53 -1.77 -14.11
C TYR A 64 13.68 -2.75 -13.91
N MET A 65 13.88 -3.62 -14.90
CA MET A 65 15.06 -4.47 -14.92
C MET A 65 16.34 -3.64 -14.76
N PRO A 66 17.36 -4.15 -14.03
CA PRO A 66 18.64 -3.48 -13.85
C PRO A 66 19.25 -3.07 -15.19
N SER A 67 20.01 -1.98 -15.21
CA SER A 67 20.60 -1.42 -16.43
C SER A 67 21.43 -2.44 -17.22
N THR A 68 22.07 -3.39 -16.55
CA THR A 68 22.85 -4.48 -17.15
C THR A 68 22.02 -5.54 -17.87
N GLN A 69 20.72 -5.64 -17.57
CA GLN A 69 19.78 -6.61 -18.15
C GLN A 69 18.70 -5.95 -19.01
N ARG A 70 18.61 -4.62 -19.01
CA ARG A 70 17.59 -3.87 -19.73
C ARG A 70 17.97 -3.72 -21.21
N THR A 71 17.14 -4.29 -22.07
CA THR A 71 17.26 -4.14 -23.53
C THR A 71 16.15 -3.25 -24.08
N THR A 72 16.28 -2.77 -25.32
CA THR A 72 15.23 -2.00 -26.00
C THR A 72 13.96 -2.81 -26.21
N GLU A 73 14.08 -4.12 -26.45
CA GLU A 73 12.95 -5.04 -26.60
C GLU A 73 12.18 -5.27 -25.29
N LYS A 74 12.89 -5.24 -24.16
CA LYS A 74 12.33 -5.41 -22.82
C LYS A 74 12.33 -4.12 -22.02
N TRP A 75 12.28 -2.97 -22.69
CA TRP A 75 12.49 -1.67 -22.05
C TRP A 75 11.53 -1.40 -20.90
N ASN A 76 10.27 -1.81 -21.05
CA ASN A 76 9.22 -1.64 -20.03
C ASN A 76 9.02 -2.88 -19.15
N SER A 77 9.90 -3.87 -19.22
CA SER A 77 9.83 -5.04 -18.34
C SER A 77 10.24 -4.66 -16.92
N VAL A 78 9.47 -5.18 -15.96
CA VAL A 78 9.64 -4.92 -14.53
C VAL A 78 9.91 -6.22 -13.78
N ALA A 79 10.57 -6.11 -12.64
CA ALA A 79 10.74 -7.17 -11.66
C ALA A 79 10.26 -6.66 -10.30
N ASP A 80 9.89 -7.56 -9.39
CA ASP A 80 9.74 -7.16 -7.99
C ASP A 80 11.11 -6.81 -7.41
N CYS A 81 11.14 -5.77 -6.57
CA CYS A 81 12.33 -5.40 -5.83
C CYS A 81 12.71 -6.49 -4.83
N LEU A 82 13.98 -6.51 -4.42
CA LEU A 82 14.43 -7.38 -3.32
C LEU A 82 13.58 -7.14 -2.06
N PRO A 83 13.24 -8.19 -1.29
CA PRO A 83 12.34 -8.12 -0.12
C PRO A 83 13.03 -7.53 1.12
N HIS A 84 13.79 -6.45 0.94
CA HIS A 84 14.41 -5.71 2.02
C HIS A 84 13.41 -4.74 2.65
N VAL A 85 13.52 -4.57 3.96
CA VAL A 85 12.82 -3.53 4.71
C VAL A 85 13.76 -2.35 4.89
N PHE A 86 13.30 -1.15 4.54
CA PHE A 86 14.08 0.07 4.71
C PHE A 86 13.52 0.88 5.86
N LEU A 87 14.36 1.21 6.84
CA LEU A 87 14.05 2.24 7.83
C LEU A 87 14.51 3.59 7.29
N VAL A 88 13.60 4.57 7.26
CA VAL A 88 13.85 5.92 6.74
C VAL A 88 13.59 6.94 7.83
N ASP A 89 14.66 7.59 8.27
CA ASP A 89 14.60 8.74 9.17
C ASP A 89 14.31 10.01 8.36
N PHE A 90 13.13 10.62 8.54
CA PHE A 90 12.75 11.83 7.80
C PHE A 90 13.38 13.12 8.34
N GLU A 91 13.90 13.12 9.57
CA GLU A 91 14.58 14.27 10.17
C GLU A 91 15.93 14.48 9.47
N PHE A 92 16.71 13.40 9.33
CA PHE A 92 18.05 13.45 8.74
C PHE A 92 18.10 12.96 7.28
N GLY A 93 17.09 12.26 6.79
CA GLY A 93 17.09 11.64 5.47
C GLY A 93 17.91 10.35 5.40
N CYS A 94 18.19 9.71 6.53
CA CYS A 94 19.01 8.49 6.57
C CYS A 94 18.15 7.25 6.29
N ALA A 95 18.56 6.45 5.30
CA ALA A 95 17.99 5.16 5.00
C ALA A 95 18.92 4.02 5.45
N THR A 96 18.36 2.98 6.05
CA THR A 96 19.09 1.75 6.44
C THR A 96 18.29 0.54 6.03
N SER A 97 18.95 -0.40 5.36
CA SER A 97 18.31 -1.62 4.86
C SER A 97 18.43 -2.78 5.84
N TYR A 98 17.38 -3.60 5.93
CA TYR A 98 17.30 -4.79 6.76
C TYR A 98 16.83 -5.97 5.92
N ILE A 99 17.60 -7.07 5.98
CA ILE A 99 17.25 -8.35 5.36
C ILE A 99 16.61 -9.21 6.44
N LEU A 100 15.35 -9.59 6.25
CA LEU A 100 14.59 -10.39 7.22
C LEU A 100 14.37 -11.79 6.65
N PRO A 101 14.74 -12.87 7.36
CA PRO A 101 14.69 -14.24 6.85
C PRO A 101 13.26 -14.74 6.60
N GLU A 102 12.23 -14.10 7.16
CA GLU A 102 10.83 -14.43 6.89
C GLU A 102 10.36 -13.92 5.52
N LEU A 103 11.04 -12.93 4.94
CA LEU A 103 10.68 -12.27 3.69
C LEU A 103 11.58 -12.77 2.56
N GLN A 104 11.13 -13.81 1.85
CA GLN A 104 11.93 -14.48 0.81
C GLN A 104 11.63 -13.99 -0.60
N ASP A 105 10.37 -13.68 -0.88
CA ASP A 105 9.91 -13.28 -2.20
C ASP A 105 9.63 -11.77 -2.28
N GLY A 106 9.96 -11.18 -3.42
CA GLY A 106 9.53 -9.82 -3.76
C GLY A 106 8.00 -9.74 -3.79
N LEU A 107 7.47 -8.63 -3.26
CA LEU A 107 6.04 -8.39 -3.12
C LEU A 107 5.69 -6.98 -3.54
N SER A 108 4.58 -6.83 -4.26
CA SER A 108 4.08 -5.54 -4.73
C SER A 108 2.56 -5.45 -4.60
N PHE A 109 2.05 -4.22 -4.52
CA PHE A 109 0.63 -3.92 -4.37
C PHE A 109 -0.03 -4.64 -3.19
N HIS A 110 0.75 -4.88 -2.13
CA HIS A 110 0.25 -5.36 -0.85
C HIS A 110 -0.42 -4.25 -0.07
N VAL A 111 -1.23 -4.66 0.90
CA VAL A 111 -1.78 -3.77 1.91
C VAL A 111 -0.75 -3.62 3.03
N SER A 112 -0.62 -2.41 3.57
CA SER A 112 0.13 -2.16 4.79
C SER A 112 -0.73 -1.40 5.81
N ILE A 113 -0.62 -1.78 7.07
CA ILE A 113 -1.34 -1.15 8.19
C ILE A 113 -0.36 -0.96 9.35
N ALA A 114 -0.11 0.28 9.75
CA ALA A 114 0.72 0.59 10.90
C ALA A 114 -0.10 0.83 12.17
N ARG A 115 0.36 0.28 13.28
CA ARG A 115 -0.14 0.57 14.63
C ARG A 115 1.04 0.63 15.59
N ASN A 116 1.26 1.79 16.20
CA ASN A 116 2.36 2.03 17.13
C ASN A 116 3.71 1.65 16.52
N ASP A 117 4.42 0.67 17.10
CA ASP A 117 5.75 0.20 16.71
C ASP A 117 5.72 -0.93 15.67
N THR A 118 4.54 -1.25 15.14
CA THR A 118 4.31 -2.47 14.36
C THR A 118 3.60 -2.16 13.05
N ILE A 119 4.02 -2.83 11.97
CA ILE A 119 3.34 -2.82 10.66
C ILE A 119 2.89 -4.24 10.32
N TYR A 120 1.68 -4.33 9.79
CA TYR A 120 1.12 -5.52 9.20
C TYR A 120 1.13 -5.39 7.68
N ILE A 121 1.81 -6.31 6.99
CA ILE A 121 1.81 -6.43 5.54
C ILE A 121 0.94 -7.61 5.14
N LEU A 122 -0.01 -7.38 4.25
CA LEU A 122 -1.04 -8.35 3.91
C LEU A 122 -1.27 -8.45 2.41
N GLY A 123 -1.41 -9.69 1.93
CA GLY A 123 -1.67 -9.99 0.53
C GLY A 123 -0.49 -9.60 -0.36
N GLY A 124 -0.77 -8.87 -1.43
CA GLY A 124 0.18 -8.48 -2.46
C GLY A 124 0.26 -9.48 -3.62
N HIS A 125 1.14 -9.17 -4.56
CA HIS A 125 1.41 -9.98 -5.74
C HIS A 125 2.92 -10.12 -5.94
N SER A 126 3.38 -11.36 -6.06
CA SER A 126 4.74 -11.70 -6.46
C SER A 126 4.75 -11.99 -7.96
N LEU A 127 5.43 -11.15 -8.72
CA LEU A 127 5.61 -11.27 -10.16
C LEU A 127 6.47 -12.49 -10.53
N ALA A 128 7.49 -12.81 -9.74
CA ALA A 128 8.41 -13.90 -10.03
C ALA A 128 7.68 -15.26 -10.06
N SER A 129 6.74 -15.47 -9.14
CA SER A 129 5.89 -16.66 -9.08
C SER A 129 4.54 -16.47 -9.78
N ASN A 130 4.16 -15.24 -10.10
CA ASN A 130 2.85 -14.83 -10.60
C ASN A 130 1.69 -15.27 -9.68
N ILE A 131 1.91 -15.18 -8.37
CA ILE A 131 0.98 -15.62 -7.32
C ILE A 131 0.64 -14.44 -6.41
N ARG A 132 -0.62 -14.44 -5.92
CA ARG A 132 -1.08 -13.59 -4.82
C ARG A 132 -1.09 -14.44 -3.55
N PRO A 133 -0.05 -14.37 -2.71
CA PRO A 133 -0.01 -15.20 -1.52
C PRO A 133 -0.98 -14.68 -0.46
N ALA A 134 -1.58 -15.57 0.32
CA ALA A 134 -2.37 -15.22 1.49
C ALA A 134 -1.50 -14.92 2.72
N ASN A 135 -0.39 -14.21 2.52
CA ASN A 135 0.59 -13.93 3.56
C ASN A 135 0.12 -12.79 4.46
N LEU A 136 0.45 -12.91 5.75
CA LEU A 136 0.31 -11.85 6.73
C LEU A 136 1.62 -11.76 7.51
N TYR A 137 2.37 -10.71 7.27
CA TYR A 137 3.61 -10.43 7.98
C TYR A 137 3.38 -9.35 9.02
N ARG A 138 3.89 -9.57 10.22
CA ARG A 138 3.97 -8.55 11.27
C ARG A 138 5.43 -8.17 11.45
N ILE A 139 5.75 -6.93 11.10
CA ILE A 139 7.08 -6.33 11.23
C ILE A 139 7.04 -5.38 12.43
N ARG A 140 7.86 -5.65 13.45
CA ARG A 140 7.98 -4.82 14.65
C ARG A 140 9.32 -4.08 14.63
N VAL A 141 9.29 -2.81 14.97
CA VAL A 141 10.45 -1.91 14.98
C VAL A 141 10.68 -1.34 16.38
N ASP A 142 11.82 -1.64 16.99
CA ASP A 142 12.25 -1.01 18.24
C ASP A 142 13.34 0.04 17.97
N LEU A 143 13.19 1.23 18.57
CA LEU A 143 14.09 2.38 18.39
C LEU A 143 14.80 2.74 19.70
N PRO A 144 15.79 1.95 20.15
CA PRO A 144 16.61 2.31 21.30
C PRO A 144 17.48 3.56 21.02
N LEU A 145 18.37 3.92 21.97
CA LEU A 145 19.35 4.98 21.72
C LEU A 145 20.45 4.57 20.72
N GLY A 146 20.66 3.25 20.54
CA GLY A 146 21.60 2.70 19.56
C GLY A 146 20.92 2.28 18.26
N THR A 147 21.41 1.18 17.68
CA THR A 147 20.90 0.64 16.42
C THR A 147 19.45 0.18 16.54
N PRO A 148 18.56 0.53 15.59
CA PRO A 148 17.21 0.00 15.52
C PRO A 148 17.19 -1.53 15.42
N ALA A 149 16.17 -2.15 16.01
CA ALA A 149 15.90 -3.57 15.85
C ALA A 149 14.63 -3.76 15.02
N VAL A 150 14.69 -4.59 13.99
CA VAL A 150 13.56 -4.94 13.13
C VAL A 150 13.36 -6.44 13.20
N ASN A 151 12.14 -6.88 13.50
CA ASN A 151 11.79 -8.29 13.58
C ASN A 151 10.52 -8.56 12.77
N CYS A 152 10.53 -9.62 11.95
CA CYS A 152 9.37 -10.07 11.20
C CYS A 152 8.83 -11.36 11.79
N THR A 153 7.50 -11.49 11.83
CA THR A 153 6.83 -12.72 12.20
C THR A 153 5.75 -13.02 11.18
N VAL A 154 5.71 -14.25 10.68
CA VAL A 154 4.64 -14.72 9.78
C VAL A 154 3.46 -15.14 10.64
N LEU A 155 2.30 -14.54 10.40
CA LEU A 155 1.06 -14.85 11.09
C LEU A 155 0.13 -15.66 10.15
N PRO A 156 -0.66 -16.60 10.69
CA PRO A 156 -1.71 -17.26 9.92
C PRO A 156 -2.89 -16.29 9.68
N GLY A 157 -3.81 -16.67 8.78
CA GLY A 157 -5.06 -15.94 8.57
C GLY A 157 -4.95 -14.71 7.66
N GLY A 158 -3.88 -14.59 6.87
CA GLY A 158 -3.81 -13.61 5.79
C GLY A 158 -4.84 -13.88 4.68
N ILE A 159 -5.06 -12.89 3.82
CA ILE A 159 -5.97 -13.00 2.68
C ILE A 159 -5.21 -12.83 1.37
N SER A 160 -5.56 -13.64 0.36
CA SER A 160 -5.00 -13.56 -0.99
C SER A 160 -5.67 -12.41 -1.75
N VAL A 161 -5.03 -11.25 -1.78
CA VAL A 161 -5.51 -10.07 -2.49
C VAL A 161 -4.34 -9.18 -2.92
N SER A 162 -4.41 -8.56 -4.10
CA SER A 162 -3.51 -7.48 -4.51
C SER A 162 -4.28 -6.20 -4.84
N SER A 163 -3.64 -5.05 -4.66
CA SER A 163 -4.19 -3.73 -5.00
C SER A 163 -5.51 -3.42 -4.29
N ALA A 164 -5.69 -3.97 -3.09
CA ALA A 164 -6.81 -3.64 -2.21
C ALA A 164 -6.65 -2.23 -1.64
N ILE A 165 -7.78 -1.62 -1.27
CA ILE A 165 -7.81 -0.29 -0.67
C ILE A 165 -8.11 -0.46 0.81
N VAL A 166 -7.36 0.25 1.67
CA VAL A 166 -7.59 0.24 3.12
C VAL A 166 -8.11 1.60 3.57
N THR A 167 -9.20 1.58 4.33
CA THR A 167 -9.71 2.75 5.03
C THR A 167 -9.81 2.47 6.53
N GLN A 168 -9.54 3.47 7.35
CA GLN A 168 -9.69 3.38 8.79
C GLN A 168 -11.12 3.78 9.17
N THR A 169 -11.85 2.87 9.82
CA THR A 169 -13.23 3.10 10.30
C THR A 169 -13.25 3.50 11.78
N ASN A 170 -12.30 3.00 12.57
CA ASN A 170 -12.13 3.34 13.98
C ASN A 170 -10.63 3.35 14.35
N ASN A 171 -10.26 3.78 15.56
CA ASN A 171 -8.86 3.93 15.97
C ASN A 171 -8.01 2.67 15.71
N ASP A 172 -8.55 1.50 16.01
CA ASP A 172 -7.88 0.20 15.86
C ASP A 172 -8.60 -0.71 14.85
N GLU A 173 -9.43 -0.13 13.99
CA GLU A 173 -10.24 -0.90 13.03
C GLU A 173 -10.12 -0.32 11.62
N PHE A 174 -9.90 -1.22 10.67
CA PHE A 174 -9.72 -0.90 9.27
C PHE A 174 -10.61 -1.78 8.42
N VAL A 175 -11.01 -1.27 7.26
CA VAL A 175 -11.73 -2.04 6.25
C VAL A 175 -10.89 -2.12 5.00
N ILE A 176 -10.69 -3.36 4.53
CA ILE A 176 -10.07 -3.71 3.26
C ILE A 176 -11.19 -3.88 2.22
N VAL A 177 -11.15 -3.03 1.19
CA VAL A 177 -12.14 -3.01 0.11
C VAL A 177 -11.46 -3.40 -1.20
N GLY A 178 -12.09 -4.33 -1.90
CA GLY A 178 -11.79 -4.64 -3.29
C GLY A 178 -10.41 -5.26 -3.52
N GLY A 179 -9.78 -4.88 -4.63
CA GLY A 179 -8.56 -5.51 -5.14
C GLY A 179 -8.82 -6.72 -6.02
N TYR A 180 -7.81 -7.56 -6.19
CA TYR A 180 -7.83 -8.70 -7.11
C TYR A 180 -7.42 -9.98 -6.38
N GLN A 181 -8.22 -11.03 -6.53
CA GLN A 181 -7.92 -12.34 -5.96
C GLN A 181 -7.12 -13.20 -6.94
N LEU A 182 -7.44 -13.08 -8.23
CA LEU A 182 -6.73 -13.68 -9.36
C LEU A 182 -6.62 -12.65 -10.49
N GLU A 183 -5.87 -12.98 -11.54
CA GLU A 183 -5.62 -12.06 -12.66
C GLU A 183 -6.89 -11.62 -13.40
N ASN A 184 -7.87 -12.52 -13.48
CA ASN A 184 -9.16 -12.29 -14.12
C ASN A 184 -10.32 -12.19 -13.13
N GLN A 185 -10.04 -12.11 -11.82
CA GLN A 185 -11.06 -12.11 -10.78
C GLN A 185 -10.81 -11.02 -9.74
N LYS A 186 -11.70 -10.02 -9.73
CA LYS A 186 -11.77 -9.00 -8.67
C LYS A 186 -12.21 -9.64 -7.35
N ARG A 187 -11.69 -9.15 -6.23
CA ARG A 187 -12.17 -9.54 -4.90
C ARG A 187 -13.43 -8.75 -4.55
N MET A 188 -14.60 -9.36 -4.66
CA MET A 188 -15.88 -8.66 -4.44
C MET A 188 -16.25 -8.51 -2.96
N VAL A 189 -15.64 -9.29 -2.08
CA VAL A 189 -15.89 -9.28 -0.63
C VAL A 189 -15.03 -8.22 0.06
N CYS A 190 -15.59 -7.58 1.08
CA CYS A 190 -14.87 -6.66 1.96
C CYS A 190 -14.41 -7.40 3.22
N SER A 191 -13.37 -6.91 3.87
CA SER A 191 -12.88 -7.50 5.12
C SER A 191 -12.62 -6.43 6.14
N ILE A 192 -13.03 -6.67 7.38
CA ILE A 192 -12.70 -5.84 8.53
C ILE A 192 -11.46 -6.41 9.21
N VAL A 193 -10.56 -5.50 9.60
CA VAL A 193 -9.31 -5.79 10.28
C VAL A 193 -9.36 -5.08 11.62
N SER A 194 -9.39 -5.86 12.69
CA SER A 194 -9.38 -5.36 14.07
C SER A 194 -7.98 -5.59 14.66
N LEU A 195 -7.35 -4.52 15.13
CA LEU A 195 -6.02 -4.56 15.73
C LEU A 195 -6.12 -4.50 17.25
N GLY A 196 -5.51 -5.48 17.92
CA GLY A 196 -5.24 -5.44 19.36
C GLY A 196 -3.76 -5.13 19.62
N ASP A 197 -3.38 -5.13 20.90
CA ASP A 197 -2.00 -4.82 21.33
C ASP A 197 -0.92 -5.68 20.69
N ASN A 198 -1.19 -6.95 20.46
CA ASN A 198 -0.26 -7.86 19.77
C ASN A 198 -1.00 -8.85 18.85
N ARG A 199 -2.24 -8.52 18.47
CA ARG A 199 -3.11 -9.40 17.68
C ARG A 199 -3.71 -8.63 16.53
N ILE A 200 -3.96 -9.34 15.44
CA ILE A 200 -4.68 -8.87 14.27
C ILE A 200 -5.73 -9.92 13.96
N GLU A 201 -6.98 -9.49 13.85
CA GLU A 201 -8.09 -10.34 13.49
C GLU A 201 -8.69 -9.82 12.19
N ILE A 202 -8.92 -10.75 11.25
CA ILE A 202 -9.44 -10.43 9.93
C ILE A 202 -10.70 -11.24 9.74
N SER A 203 -11.81 -10.55 9.49
CA SER A 203 -13.10 -11.19 9.23
C SER A 203 -13.75 -10.60 7.99
N GLU A 204 -14.53 -11.43 7.30
CA GLU A 204 -15.28 -11.01 6.13
C GLU A 204 -16.50 -10.19 6.56
N MET A 205 -16.75 -9.09 5.85
CA MET A 205 -17.94 -8.26 6.04
C MET A 205 -19.06 -8.70 5.10
N GLU A 206 -20.28 -8.24 5.37
CA GLU A 206 -21.35 -8.32 4.38
C GLU A 206 -20.90 -7.67 3.08
N THR A 207 -21.09 -8.38 1.97
CA THR A 207 -20.67 -7.88 0.65
C THR A 207 -21.54 -6.68 0.28
N PRO A 208 -20.96 -5.52 -0.06
CA PRO A 208 -21.73 -4.37 -0.52
C PRO A 208 -22.60 -4.75 -1.72
N ASP A 209 -23.77 -4.12 -1.86
CA ASP A 209 -24.62 -4.33 -3.03
C ASP A 209 -24.02 -3.63 -4.26
N TRP A 210 -23.06 -4.31 -4.89
CA TRP A 210 -22.37 -3.80 -6.05
C TRP A 210 -23.33 -3.65 -7.23
N THR A 211 -23.26 -2.51 -7.90
CA THR A 211 -24.03 -2.29 -9.14
C THR A 211 -23.63 -3.30 -10.21
N PRO A 212 -24.50 -3.58 -11.19
CA PRO A 212 -24.15 -4.42 -12.33
C PRO A 212 -22.87 -3.97 -13.03
N ASP A 213 -22.64 -2.66 -13.19
CA ASP A 213 -21.46 -2.15 -13.88
C ASP A 213 -20.16 -2.50 -13.14
N ILE A 214 -20.15 -2.40 -11.80
CA ILE A 214 -19.00 -2.83 -10.98
C ILE A 214 -18.81 -4.35 -11.06
N LYS A 215 -19.90 -5.12 -11.02
CA LYS A 215 -19.86 -6.59 -11.13
C LYS A 215 -19.27 -7.02 -12.46
N HIS A 216 -19.69 -6.41 -13.58
CA HIS A 216 -19.25 -6.77 -14.94
C HIS A 216 -17.92 -6.14 -15.36
N SER A 217 -17.50 -5.03 -14.76
CA SER A 217 -16.22 -4.41 -15.11
C SER A 217 -15.05 -5.37 -14.84
N LYS A 218 -14.11 -5.47 -15.78
CA LYS A 218 -12.92 -6.31 -15.59
C LYS A 218 -11.98 -5.75 -14.53
N ILE A 219 -11.88 -4.43 -14.44
CA ILE A 219 -10.95 -3.74 -13.54
C ILE A 219 -11.68 -2.69 -12.71
N TRP A 220 -11.08 -2.38 -11.57
CA TRP A 220 -11.42 -1.24 -10.74
C TRP A 220 -10.14 -0.66 -10.14
N PHE A 221 -10.23 0.60 -9.73
CA PHE A 221 -9.18 1.27 -8.98
C PHE A 221 -9.83 2.26 -8.04
N GLY A 222 -9.04 2.79 -7.12
CA GLY A 222 -9.58 3.70 -6.14
C GLY A 222 -8.57 4.04 -5.07
N SER A 223 -9.03 4.81 -4.10
CA SER A 223 -8.25 5.15 -2.93
C SER A 223 -9.16 5.46 -1.75
N ASN A 224 -8.57 5.47 -0.57
CA ASN A 224 -9.19 5.92 0.66
C ASN A 224 -9.34 7.45 0.63
N MET A 225 -10.55 7.95 0.91
CA MET A 225 -10.83 9.39 1.10
C MET A 225 -10.61 9.86 2.54
N GLY A 226 -10.31 8.94 3.46
CA GLY A 226 -10.34 9.13 4.90
C GLY A 226 -11.71 8.80 5.49
N ASN A 227 -11.78 8.76 6.82
CA ASN A 227 -13.03 8.62 7.59
C ASN A 227 -13.94 7.48 7.09
N GLY A 228 -13.40 6.26 6.97
CA GLY A 228 -14.15 5.09 6.53
C GLY A 228 -14.73 5.16 5.11
N THR A 229 -14.32 6.12 4.27
CA THR A 229 -14.88 6.31 2.92
C THR A 229 -13.87 5.94 1.83
N VAL A 230 -14.31 5.14 0.86
CA VAL A 230 -13.52 4.69 -0.29
C VAL A 230 -14.10 5.25 -1.58
N PHE A 231 -13.24 5.83 -2.41
CA PHE A 231 -13.56 6.25 -3.77
C PHE A 231 -13.15 5.16 -4.75
N LEU A 232 -14.07 4.72 -5.61
CA LEU A 232 -13.86 3.67 -6.61
C LEU A 232 -14.14 4.21 -8.02
N GLY A 233 -13.37 3.74 -8.99
CA GLY A 233 -13.55 4.00 -10.41
C GLY A 233 -13.53 2.70 -11.21
N ILE A 234 -14.37 2.63 -12.25
CA ILE A 234 -14.36 1.58 -13.27
C ILE A 234 -14.29 2.22 -14.66
N PRO A 235 -13.65 1.59 -15.65
CA PRO A 235 -13.69 2.07 -17.03
C PRO A 235 -15.12 2.02 -17.59
N GLY A 236 -15.48 3.02 -18.38
CA GLY A 236 -16.73 3.00 -19.14
C GLY A 236 -16.72 1.96 -20.27
N ASP A 237 -17.90 1.53 -20.73
CA ASP A 237 -18.01 0.59 -21.85
C ASP A 237 -17.72 1.31 -23.18
N ASN A 238 -16.66 0.92 -23.86
CA ASN A 238 -16.23 1.49 -25.13
C ASN A 238 -17.17 1.18 -26.31
N LYS A 239 -18.22 0.37 -26.13
CA LYS A 239 -19.17 0.03 -27.20
C LYS A 239 -20.15 1.15 -27.55
N GLN A 240 -20.29 2.17 -26.70
CA GLN A 240 -21.16 3.32 -26.96
C GLN A 240 -20.29 4.56 -27.25
N ALA A 241 -20.61 5.26 -28.34
CA ALA A 241 -19.83 6.41 -28.84
C ALA A 241 -19.79 7.64 -27.90
N MET A 242 -20.53 7.61 -26.79
CA MET A 242 -20.64 8.71 -25.81
C MET A 242 -20.35 8.27 -24.36
N SER A 243 -19.75 7.10 -24.14
CA SER A 243 -19.40 6.68 -22.78
C SER A 243 -18.35 7.60 -22.17
N GLU A 244 -18.56 7.99 -20.91
CA GLU A 244 -17.50 8.60 -20.11
C GLU A 244 -16.33 7.62 -19.94
N ALA A 245 -15.11 8.14 -19.84
CA ALA A 245 -13.92 7.29 -19.71
C ALA A 245 -13.97 6.41 -18.45
N PHE A 246 -14.53 6.94 -17.35
CA PHE A 246 -14.66 6.24 -16.08
C PHE A 246 -15.97 6.60 -15.39
N TYR A 247 -16.58 5.62 -14.73
CA TYR A 247 -17.67 5.82 -13.78
C TYR A 247 -17.13 5.71 -12.36
N PHE A 248 -17.61 6.59 -11.47
CA PHE A 248 -17.11 6.70 -10.11
C PHE A 248 -18.18 6.41 -9.07
N TYR A 249 -17.75 5.78 -7.98
CA TYR A 249 -18.59 5.36 -6.87
C TYR A 249 -17.91 5.72 -5.55
N MET A 250 -18.74 5.92 -4.53
CA MET A 250 -18.28 6.09 -3.15
C MET A 250 -18.87 4.98 -2.30
N LEU A 251 -18.01 4.25 -1.58
CA LEU A 251 -18.40 3.28 -0.58
C LEU A 251 -18.10 3.85 0.80
N ARG A 252 -19.12 3.94 1.66
CA ARG A 252 -18.96 4.28 3.09
C ARG A 252 -18.96 2.99 3.89
N CYS A 253 -17.95 2.80 4.72
CA CYS A 253 -17.72 1.58 5.50
C CYS A 253 -18.05 1.77 7.00
N SER A 254 -18.27 3.00 7.43
CA SER A 254 -18.77 3.34 8.77
C SER A 254 -20.26 3.65 8.71
N GLU A 255 -21.02 3.24 9.72
CA GLU A 255 -22.38 3.73 9.91
C GLU A 255 -22.34 5.24 10.21
N ASP A 256 -23.19 6.02 9.54
CA ASP A 256 -23.51 7.36 10.00
C ASP A 256 -24.17 7.18 11.38
N ASN A 257 -23.52 7.63 12.47
CA ASN A 257 -24.21 7.77 13.76
C ASN A 257 -25.39 8.72 13.51
N ALA A 258 -26.58 8.13 13.34
CA ALA A 258 -27.85 8.84 13.19
C ALA A 258 -28.21 9.61 14.46
#